data_AF-A0AAU3I465-F1
#
_entry.id   AF-A0AAU3I465-F1
#
_cell.length_a   1.000
_cell.length_b   1.000
_cell.length_c   1.000
_cell.angle_alpha   90.00
_cell.angle_beta   90.00
_cell.angle_gamma   90.00
#
_symmetry.space_group_name_H-M   'P 1'
#
loop_
_entity.id
_entity.type
_entity.pdbx_description
1 polymer ?
#
loop_
_entity_poly.entity_id
_entity_poly.type
_entity_poly.pdbx_seq_one_letter_code
_entity_poly.pdbx_strand_id
1 'polypeptide(L)'
;MKVRKAIVRTVGAAVGAGALAWVAIAGGVTGGTAAGGNDMKMIAEDGPGYAIEDFGYPNADKILAEQHITLKRGDGHILLADCASATDLLEVWSRANDKICFRVTGTKGYLTLEIPAVFAVKGNDYSAQVDMSVGTESKTFDVNKGAWTPVGESADEQGRDFMLMEIRTSA
;
A
#
# COMPACT_ATOMS: atom_id res chain seq x y z
N MET A 1 6.49 31.55 30.40
CA MET A 1 7.13 31.11 31.67
C MET A 1 6.10 30.37 32.51
N LYS A 2 6.25 29.04 32.67
CA LYS A 2 5.54 28.28 33.70
C LYS A 2 6.49 27.16 34.15
N VAL A 3 6.72 27.14 35.45
CA VAL A 3 7.91 26.59 36.09
C VAL A 3 7.48 25.46 37.02
N ARG A 4 8.16 24.31 36.88
CA ARG A 4 8.47 23.25 37.86
C ARG A 4 7.29 22.47 38.47
N LYS A 5 7.41 21.14 38.43
CA LYS A 5 8.06 20.37 39.52
C LYS A 5 8.30 18.92 39.11
N ALA A 6 9.57 18.53 39.16
CA ALA A 6 10.01 17.14 39.12
C ALA A 6 9.78 16.48 40.49
N ILE A 7 9.35 15.23 40.50
CA ILE A 7 9.35 14.36 41.68
C ILE A 7 10.19 13.13 41.31
N VAL A 8 11.31 12.99 42.02
CA VAL A 8 12.22 11.85 42.03
C VAL A 8 12.13 11.23 43.42
N ARG A 9 12.13 9.89 43.47
CA ARG A 9 12.43 8.93 44.58
C ARG A 9 11.45 7.75 44.45
N THR A 10 11.81 6.47 44.50
CA THR A 10 12.89 5.80 45.25
C THR A 10 13.11 4.35 44.75
N VAL A 11 14.29 3.86 45.09
CA VAL A 11 14.89 2.52 44.99
C VAL A 11 13.98 1.35 45.42
N GLY A 12 14.11 0.22 44.72
CA GLY A 12 13.69 -1.11 45.18
C GLY A 12 14.45 -2.20 44.44
N ALA A 13 15.40 -2.86 45.12
CA ALA A 13 16.15 -4.01 44.65
C ALA A 13 15.47 -5.31 45.07
N ALA A 14 15.46 -6.35 44.24
CA ALA A 14 15.46 -7.74 44.68
C ALA A 14 15.81 -8.69 43.53
N VAL A 15 16.59 -9.71 43.92
CA VAL A 15 17.31 -10.70 43.12
C VAL A 15 16.41 -11.92 42.88
N GLY A 16 16.52 -12.58 41.73
CA GLY A 16 15.79 -13.83 41.47
C GLY A 16 16.43 -14.64 40.36
N ALA A 17 17.50 -15.36 40.68
CA ALA A 17 18.06 -16.41 39.83
C ALA A 17 17.17 -17.67 39.95
N GLY A 18 16.67 -18.18 38.82
CA GLY A 18 15.91 -19.42 38.75
C GLY A 18 16.43 -20.28 37.59
N ALA A 19 17.43 -21.12 37.89
CA ALA A 19 17.82 -22.24 37.04
C ALA A 19 17.14 -23.51 37.58
N LEU A 20 16.39 -24.21 36.74
CA LEU A 20 15.97 -25.59 37.01
C LEU A 20 16.21 -26.46 35.77
N ALA A 21 16.91 -27.54 36.03
CA ALA A 21 17.52 -28.49 35.13
C ALA A 21 16.64 -29.75 34.96
N TRP A 22 16.64 -30.28 33.73
CA TRP A 22 16.69 -31.69 33.33
C TRP A 22 15.60 -32.68 33.78
N VAL A 23 14.96 -33.34 32.81
CA VAL A 23 14.81 -34.80 32.78
C VAL A 23 14.88 -35.29 31.32
N ALA A 24 15.90 -36.11 31.01
CA ALA A 24 15.96 -36.92 29.80
C ALA A 24 15.53 -38.35 30.17
N ILE A 25 14.54 -38.90 29.47
CA ILE A 25 14.18 -40.32 29.57
C ILE A 25 14.62 -40.99 28.28
N ALA A 26 15.72 -41.75 28.39
CA ALA A 26 16.11 -42.73 27.40
C ALA A 26 15.41 -44.06 27.74
N GLY A 27 14.63 -44.59 26.79
CA GLY A 27 14.08 -45.93 26.83
C GLY A 27 14.13 -46.52 25.42
N GLY A 28 14.97 -47.52 25.22
CA GLY A 28 15.16 -48.20 23.94
C GLY A 28 14.47 -49.55 23.84
N VAL A 29 14.52 -50.08 22.61
CA VAL A 29 14.30 -51.48 22.15
C VAL A 29 12.84 -51.96 22.25
N THR A 30 12.18 -52.60 21.28
CA THR A 30 12.53 -53.55 20.19
C THR A 30 11.30 -53.72 19.28
N GLY A 31 11.52 -54.15 18.03
CA GLY A 31 10.57 -55.08 17.38
C GLY A 31 9.90 -54.57 16.12
N GLY A 32 10.61 -54.63 14.99
CA GLY A 32 9.99 -54.66 13.67
C GLY A 32 9.22 -55.97 13.48
N THR A 33 7.95 -55.87 13.10
CA THR A 33 7.18 -56.95 12.48
C THR A 33 6.32 -56.36 11.36
N ALA A 34 6.13 -57.18 10.34
CA ALA A 34 5.85 -56.81 8.97
C ALA A 34 4.37 -56.56 8.64
N ALA A 35 4.20 -55.94 7.46
CA ALA A 35 3.13 -56.14 6.48
C ALA A 35 1.69 -55.81 6.89
N GLY A 36 1.20 -54.70 6.33
CA GLY A 36 -0.22 -54.44 6.18
C GLY A 36 -0.49 -52.95 6.01
N GLY A 37 -0.94 -52.55 4.82
CA GLY A 37 -1.61 -51.25 4.65
C GLY A 37 -1.10 -50.40 3.50
N ASN A 38 -2.04 -50.18 2.58
CA ASN A 38 -2.15 -49.07 1.65
C ASN A 38 -1.33 -49.19 0.36
N ASP A 39 -1.99 -49.74 -0.66
CA ASP A 39 -1.89 -49.24 -2.03
C ASP A 39 -2.00 -47.71 -2.02
N MET A 40 -0.85 -47.03 -1.96
CA MET A 40 -0.74 -45.62 -2.25
C MET A 40 -0.94 -45.46 -3.75
N LYS A 41 -2.21 -45.37 -4.18
CA LYS A 41 -2.54 -44.97 -5.55
C LYS A 41 -1.97 -43.56 -5.75
N MET A 42 -0.91 -43.45 -6.54
CA MET A 42 -0.42 -42.16 -7.00
C MET A 42 -1.53 -41.49 -7.80
N ILE A 43 -2.07 -40.41 -7.26
CA ILE A 43 -2.79 -39.42 -8.06
C ILE A 43 -1.69 -38.58 -8.71
N ALA A 44 -1.16 -39.05 -9.83
CA ALA A 44 -0.75 -38.09 -10.85
C ALA A 44 -2.03 -37.46 -11.42
N GLU A 45 -1.93 -36.28 -12.02
CA GLU A 45 -3.01 -35.45 -12.58
C GLU A 45 -3.55 -34.35 -11.64
N ASP A 46 -2.67 -33.48 -11.13
CA ASP A 46 -2.76 -32.03 -11.34
C ASP A 46 -1.41 -31.41 -10.97
N GLY A 47 -0.81 -30.62 -11.86
CA GLY A 47 0.42 -29.88 -11.53
C GLY A 47 0.17 -28.90 -10.38
N PRO A 48 1.20 -28.29 -9.76
CA PRO A 48 0.96 -27.19 -8.83
C PRO A 48 0.09 -26.14 -9.51
N GLY A 49 -1.08 -25.84 -8.93
CA GLY A 49 -2.05 -24.90 -9.50
C GLY A 49 -1.43 -23.53 -9.75
N TYR A 50 -1.89 -22.84 -10.79
CA TYR A 50 -1.44 -21.48 -11.11
C TYR A 50 -2.04 -20.47 -10.12
N ALA A 51 -1.21 -19.57 -9.59
CA ALA A 51 -1.71 -18.39 -8.89
C ALA A 51 -2.31 -17.42 -9.93
N ILE A 52 -3.58 -17.07 -9.75
CA ILE A 52 -4.27 -16.05 -10.54
C ILE A 52 -4.15 -14.73 -9.78
N GLU A 53 -3.36 -13.80 -10.32
CA GLU A 53 -3.23 -12.45 -9.79
C GLU A 53 -4.31 -11.55 -10.38
N ASP A 54 -5.18 -10.97 -9.53
CA ASP A 54 -6.25 -10.05 -9.95
C ASP A 54 -5.77 -8.59 -10.07
N PHE A 55 -4.59 -8.28 -9.53
CA PHE A 55 -3.95 -6.96 -9.44
C PHE A 55 -4.85 -5.87 -8.82
N GLY A 56 -5.86 -6.28 -8.05
CA GLY A 56 -6.72 -5.37 -7.32
C GLY A 56 -5.93 -4.57 -6.30
N TYR A 57 -6.32 -3.32 -6.10
CA TYR A 57 -5.65 -2.49 -5.10
C TYR A 57 -5.98 -3.00 -3.68
N PRO A 58 -4.98 -3.19 -2.80
CA PRO A 58 -5.23 -3.72 -1.46
C PRO A 58 -6.16 -2.83 -0.63
N ASN A 59 -7.17 -3.43 0.00
CA ASN A 59 -8.15 -2.75 0.86
C ASN A 59 -8.98 -1.66 0.15
N ALA A 60 -9.22 -1.76 -1.16
CA ALA A 60 -9.96 -0.78 -1.94
C ALA A 60 -11.31 -0.37 -1.32
N ASP A 61 -12.11 -1.33 -0.85
CA ASP A 61 -13.43 -1.05 -0.23
C ASP A 61 -13.32 -0.21 1.04
N LYS A 62 -12.29 -0.48 1.86
CA LYS A 62 -12.03 0.27 3.08
C LYS A 62 -11.60 1.71 2.74
N ILE A 63 -10.72 1.85 1.74
CA ILE A 63 -10.24 3.15 1.27
C ILE A 63 -11.41 3.98 0.72
N LEU A 64 -12.32 3.37 -0.05
CA LEU A 64 -13.53 4.04 -0.52
C LEU A 64 -14.43 4.50 0.63
N ALA A 65 -14.64 3.64 1.63
CA ALA A 65 -15.48 3.96 2.78
C ALA A 65 -14.90 5.07 3.66
N GLU A 66 -13.57 5.12 3.82
CA GLU A 66 -12.90 6.05 4.73
C GLU A 66 -12.43 7.34 4.06
N GLN A 67 -12.06 7.30 2.77
CA GLN A 67 -11.42 8.41 2.06
C GLN A 67 -12.20 8.84 0.81
N HIS A 68 -13.33 8.21 0.50
CA HIS A 68 -14.20 8.58 -0.63
C HIS A 68 -13.47 8.62 -2.00
N ILE A 69 -12.45 7.77 -2.16
CA ILE A 69 -11.74 7.55 -3.42
C ILE A 69 -11.74 6.06 -3.78
N THR A 70 -11.76 5.76 -5.08
CA THR A 70 -11.68 4.37 -5.56
C THR A 70 -10.27 4.09 -6.04
N LEU A 71 -9.60 3.09 -5.48
CA LEU A 71 -8.36 2.55 -6.04
C LEU A 71 -8.68 1.21 -6.68
N LYS A 72 -8.44 1.06 -7.98
CA LYS A 72 -8.94 -0.09 -8.75
C LYS A 72 -7.86 -1.14 -8.95
N ARG A 73 -6.96 -0.90 -9.90
CA ARG A 73 -5.96 -1.88 -10.34
C ARG A 73 -4.62 -1.20 -10.54
N GLY A 74 -3.54 -1.84 -10.13
CA GLY A 74 -2.18 -1.31 -10.29
C GLY A 74 -1.12 -2.40 -10.36
N ASP A 75 0.12 -1.98 -10.56
CA ASP A 75 1.30 -2.88 -10.60
C ASP A 75 2.05 -2.94 -9.26
N GLY A 76 1.49 -2.35 -8.20
CA GLY A 76 2.08 -2.29 -6.87
C GLY A 76 3.17 -1.24 -6.70
N HIS A 77 3.47 -0.45 -7.73
CA HIS A 77 4.51 0.57 -7.69
C HIS A 77 4.00 1.97 -7.33
N ILE A 78 2.70 2.18 -7.31
CA ILE A 78 2.06 3.43 -6.84
C ILE A 78 1.14 3.07 -5.68
N LEU A 79 1.52 3.48 -4.47
CA LEU A 79 0.84 3.11 -3.23
C LEU A 79 0.35 4.36 -2.50
N LEU A 80 -0.92 4.36 -2.10
CA LEU A 80 -1.50 5.34 -1.19
C LEU A 80 -0.65 5.42 0.09
N ALA A 81 -0.32 6.64 0.49
CA ALA A 81 0.50 6.94 1.64
C ALA A 81 -0.12 8.07 2.47
N ASP A 82 0.17 8.07 3.77
CA ASP A 82 -0.07 9.25 4.59
C ASP A 82 0.80 10.40 4.07
N CYS A 83 0.17 11.54 3.76
CA CYS A 83 0.82 12.75 3.29
C CYS A 83 1.86 13.35 4.26
N ALA A 84 1.82 12.99 5.54
CA ALA A 84 2.82 13.38 6.53
C ALA A 84 3.99 12.39 6.63
N SER A 85 3.93 11.24 5.96
CA SER A 85 4.91 10.15 6.12
C SER A 85 6.25 10.41 5.43
N ALA A 86 6.30 11.29 4.42
CA ALA A 86 7.52 11.63 3.67
C ALA A 86 7.35 12.98 2.96
N THR A 87 8.47 13.59 2.55
CA THR A 87 8.48 14.86 1.81
C THR A 87 8.45 14.68 0.29
N ASP A 88 8.83 13.50 -0.20
CA ASP A 88 8.83 13.14 -1.63
C ASP A 88 7.67 12.19 -1.94
N LEU A 89 6.45 12.74 -1.95
CA LEU A 89 5.24 12.02 -2.33
C LEU A 89 4.60 12.72 -3.52
N LEU A 90 4.00 11.94 -4.42
CA LEU A 90 3.15 12.48 -5.47
C LEU A 90 1.86 12.97 -4.81
N GLU A 91 1.62 14.29 -4.82
CA GLU A 91 0.45 14.87 -4.15
C GLU A 91 -0.65 15.20 -5.18
N VAL A 92 -1.82 14.61 -5.02
CA VAL A 92 -3.02 14.86 -5.83
C VAL A 92 -3.96 15.73 -5.02
N TRP A 93 -4.32 16.90 -5.56
CA TRP A 93 -5.17 17.87 -4.87
C TRP A 93 -6.56 17.89 -5.49
N SER A 94 -7.56 17.65 -4.65
CA SER A 94 -8.98 17.58 -5.02
C SER A 94 -9.79 18.66 -4.32
N ARG A 95 -10.91 19.09 -4.94
CA ARG A 95 -11.93 19.91 -4.27
C ARG A 95 -12.87 19.09 -3.40
N ALA A 96 -13.08 17.83 -3.77
CA ALA A 96 -13.99 16.91 -3.11
C ALA A 96 -13.36 16.19 -1.91
N ASN A 97 -12.02 16.13 -1.88
CA ASN A 97 -11.23 15.49 -0.84
C ASN A 97 -10.10 16.43 -0.42
N ASP A 98 -9.49 16.17 0.75
CA ASP A 98 -8.18 16.73 1.05
C ASP A 98 -7.12 16.24 0.05
N LYS A 99 -5.86 16.67 0.19
CA LYS A 99 -4.78 16.16 -0.66
C LYS A 99 -4.56 14.65 -0.40
N ILE A 100 -4.41 13.89 -1.48
CA ILE A 100 -4.14 12.46 -1.49
C ILE A 100 -2.69 12.25 -1.91
N CYS A 101 -1.93 11.46 -1.17
CA CYS A 101 -0.51 11.27 -1.44
C CYS A 101 -0.21 9.84 -1.85
N PHE A 102 0.62 9.70 -2.89
CA PHE A 102 1.09 8.41 -3.36
C PHE A 102 2.61 8.32 -3.24
N ARG A 103 3.08 7.18 -2.76
CA ARG A 103 4.47 6.76 -2.83
C ARG A 103 4.67 6.00 -4.13
N VAL A 104 5.68 6.40 -4.88
CA VAL A 104 6.14 5.69 -6.06
C VAL A 104 7.34 4.83 -5.69
N THR A 105 7.35 3.59 -6.15
CA THR A 105 8.46 2.64 -5.99
C THR A 105 8.83 2.08 -7.37
N GLY A 106 10.03 1.52 -7.52
CA GLY A 106 10.47 0.99 -8.82
C GLY A 106 10.84 2.09 -9.83
N THR A 107 11.08 1.72 -11.09
CA THR A 107 11.44 2.67 -12.17
C THR A 107 10.26 3.14 -13.00
N LYS A 108 9.13 2.44 -12.89
CA LYS A 108 7.84 2.75 -13.52
C LYS A 108 6.73 2.32 -12.56
N GLY A 109 5.58 2.96 -12.68
CA GLY A 109 4.40 2.57 -11.93
C GLY A 109 3.11 2.83 -12.68
N TYR A 110 2.07 2.08 -12.32
CA TYR A 110 0.76 2.13 -12.93
C TYR A 110 -0.34 1.96 -11.88
N LEU A 111 -1.32 2.87 -11.90
CA LEU A 111 -2.50 2.79 -11.05
C LEU A 111 -3.72 3.39 -11.74
N THR A 112 -4.78 2.60 -11.83
CA THR A 112 -6.14 3.07 -12.15
C THR A 112 -6.91 3.36 -10.87
N LEU A 113 -7.63 4.47 -10.88
CA LEU A 113 -8.31 5.02 -9.72
C LEU A 113 -9.45 5.93 -10.15
N GLU A 114 -10.24 6.39 -9.19
CA GLU A 114 -11.22 7.46 -9.38
C GLU A 114 -11.08 8.44 -8.22
N ILE A 115 -10.57 9.63 -8.53
CA ILE A 115 -10.53 10.75 -7.59
C ILE A 115 -11.29 11.91 -8.22
N PRO A 116 -12.43 12.34 -7.66
CA PRO A 116 -13.23 13.41 -8.23
C PRO A 116 -12.59 14.78 -8.03
N ALA A 117 -12.95 15.73 -8.90
CA ALA A 117 -12.64 17.16 -8.79
C ALA A 117 -11.16 17.47 -8.50
N VAL A 118 -10.25 16.79 -9.20
CA VAL A 118 -8.80 17.03 -9.07
C VAL A 118 -8.43 18.28 -9.85
N PHE A 119 -7.68 19.19 -9.21
CA PHE A 119 -7.36 20.51 -9.77
C PHE A 119 -5.86 20.82 -9.84
N ALA A 120 -5.03 20.05 -9.14
CA ALA A 120 -3.57 20.16 -9.21
C ALA A 120 -2.90 18.85 -8.84
N VAL A 121 -1.71 18.61 -9.41
CA VAL A 121 -0.82 17.52 -9.02
C VAL A 121 0.57 18.10 -8.78
N LYS A 122 1.20 17.71 -7.68
CA LYS A 122 2.61 17.99 -7.41
C LYS A 122 3.42 16.72 -7.62
N GLY A 123 4.33 16.76 -8.59
CA GLY A 123 5.27 15.68 -8.86
C GLY A 123 6.20 15.41 -7.68
N ASN A 124 6.64 14.17 -7.57
CA ASN A 124 7.74 13.74 -6.70
C ASN A 124 9.02 13.59 -7.54
N ASP A 125 9.98 12.78 -7.12
CA ASP A 125 11.22 12.52 -7.87
C ASP A 125 11.02 11.75 -9.21
N TYR A 126 9.77 11.39 -9.54
CA TYR A 126 9.38 10.70 -10.78
C TYR A 126 8.63 11.65 -11.71
N SER A 127 8.82 11.49 -13.02
CA SER A 127 7.88 12.07 -13.98
C SER A 127 6.58 11.26 -13.91
N ALA A 128 5.44 11.93 -13.99
CA ALA A 128 4.15 11.25 -14.02
C ALA A 128 3.32 11.73 -15.20
N GLN A 129 2.40 10.88 -15.63
CA GLN A 129 1.32 11.21 -16.54
C GLN A 129 0.01 10.88 -15.83
N VAL A 130 -0.94 11.81 -15.89
CA VAL A 130 -2.26 11.63 -15.30
C VAL A 130 -3.34 11.72 -16.36
N ASP A 131 -4.17 10.68 -16.44
CA ASP A 131 -5.31 10.64 -17.34
C ASP A 131 -6.58 11.01 -16.57
N MET A 132 -7.31 11.98 -17.06
CA MET A 132 -8.49 12.54 -16.43
C MET A 132 -9.69 12.52 -17.37
N SER A 133 -10.89 12.46 -16.82
CA SER A 133 -12.13 12.49 -17.59
C SER A 133 -13.11 13.56 -17.11
N VAL A 134 -13.90 14.10 -18.03
CA VAL A 134 -15.06 14.95 -17.76
C VAL A 134 -16.15 14.62 -18.77
N GLY A 135 -17.30 14.13 -18.30
CA GLY A 135 -18.35 13.63 -19.19
C GLY A 135 -17.82 12.54 -20.13
N THR A 136 -17.82 12.80 -21.44
CA THR A 136 -17.28 11.88 -22.47
C THR A 136 -15.87 12.26 -22.95
N GLU A 137 -15.30 13.34 -22.42
CA GLU A 137 -13.95 13.80 -22.78
C GLU A 137 -12.91 13.15 -21.88
N SER A 138 -11.72 12.90 -22.43
CA SER A 138 -10.54 12.50 -21.67
C SER A 138 -9.37 13.44 -22.01
N LYS A 139 -8.60 13.81 -20.99
CA LYS A 139 -7.41 14.66 -21.10
C LYS A 139 -6.26 14.02 -20.34
N THR A 140 -5.08 14.10 -20.93
CA THR A 140 -3.84 13.63 -20.33
C THR A 140 -2.98 14.84 -19.98
N PHE A 141 -2.39 14.83 -18.79
CA PHE A 141 -1.48 15.87 -18.34
C PHE A 141 -0.14 15.25 -17.92
N ASP A 142 0.95 15.88 -18.37
CA ASP A 142 2.29 15.51 -17.96
C ASP A 142 2.69 16.31 -16.70
N VAL A 143 3.18 15.59 -15.69
CA VAL A 143 3.64 16.13 -14.42
C VAL A 143 5.15 15.95 -14.34
N ASN A 144 5.85 17.08 -14.38
CA ASN A 144 7.31 17.09 -14.26
C ASN A 144 7.73 16.80 -12.83
N LYS A 145 8.92 16.22 -12.68
CA LYS A 145 9.54 15.91 -11.39
C LYS A 145 9.58 17.14 -10.47
N GLY A 146 9.10 16.97 -9.24
CA GLY A 146 9.06 18.02 -8.21
C GLY A 146 8.22 19.25 -8.55
N ALA A 147 7.50 19.26 -9.66
CA ALA A 147 6.80 20.43 -10.17
C ALA A 147 5.31 20.40 -9.83
N TRP A 148 4.73 21.60 -9.71
CA TRP A 148 3.29 21.77 -9.66
C TRP A 148 2.72 21.84 -11.07
N THR A 149 1.75 21.00 -11.35
CA THR A 149 1.01 20.99 -12.62
C THR A 149 -0.46 21.32 -12.36
N PRO A 150 -1.02 22.37 -12.97
CA PRO A 150 -2.47 22.57 -12.99
C PRO A 150 -3.11 21.49 -13.86
N VAL A 151 -4.16 20.86 -13.34
CA VAL A 151 -4.93 19.84 -14.07
C VAL A 151 -6.42 20.04 -13.82
N GLY A 152 -7.26 19.31 -14.55
CA GLY A 152 -8.71 19.37 -14.38
C GLY A 152 -9.26 20.79 -14.47
N GLU A 153 -10.03 21.21 -13.47
CA GLU A 153 -10.67 22.53 -13.39
C GLU A 153 -9.68 23.68 -13.64
N SER A 154 -8.48 23.62 -13.03
CA SER A 154 -7.47 24.69 -13.14
C SER A 154 -6.86 24.82 -14.53
N ALA A 155 -6.99 23.79 -15.37
CA ALA A 155 -6.44 23.74 -16.73
C ALA A 155 -7.55 23.69 -17.80
N ASP A 156 -8.81 23.87 -17.40
CA ASP A 156 -9.97 23.86 -18.28
C ASP A 156 -10.61 25.26 -18.31
N GLU A 157 -10.72 25.86 -19.50
CA GLU A 157 -11.26 27.22 -19.65
C GLU A 157 -12.73 27.35 -19.18
N GLN A 158 -13.45 26.23 -19.13
CA GLN A 158 -14.83 26.17 -18.64
C GLN A 158 -14.91 25.92 -17.13
N GLY A 159 -13.80 25.68 -16.44
CA GLY A 159 -13.76 25.40 -15.01
C GLY A 159 -14.56 24.15 -14.62
N ARG A 160 -14.51 23.10 -15.44
CA ARG A 160 -15.25 21.85 -15.17
C ARG A 160 -14.49 20.95 -14.19
N ASP A 161 -15.23 20.17 -13.41
CA ASP A 161 -14.64 19.17 -12.52
C ASP A 161 -14.24 17.90 -13.27
N PHE A 162 -12.95 17.58 -13.23
CA PHE A 162 -12.42 16.35 -13.82
C PHE A 162 -12.21 15.28 -12.76
N MET A 163 -12.49 14.04 -13.14
CA MET A 163 -12.12 12.85 -12.35
C MET A 163 -10.77 12.33 -12.82
N LEU A 164 -9.84 12.13 -11.91
CA LEU A 164 -8.58 11.43 -12.17
C LEU A 164 -8.85 9.93 -12.31
N MET A 165 -8.45 9.36 -13.44
CA MET A 165 -8.73 7.98 -13.82
C MET A 165 -7.49 7.09 -13.75
N GLU A 166 -6.31 7.67 -13.99
CA GLU A 166 -5.07 6.91 -14.05
C GLU A 166 -3.85 7.76 -13.70
N ILE A 167 -2.86 7.11 -13.08
CA ILE A 167 -1.51 7.64 -12.87
C ILE A 167 -0.52 6.64 -13.47
N ARG A 168 0.39 7.14 -14.31
CA ARG A 168 1.59 6.43 -14.76
C ARG A 168 2.82 7.20 -14.29
N THR A 169 3.85 6.50 -13.84
CA THR A 169 5.11 7.14 -13.43
C THR A 169 6.31 6.52 -14.13
N SER A 170 7.38 7.31 -14.24
CA SER A 170 8.69 6.85 -14.70
C SER A 170 9.83 7.63 -14.03
N ALA A 171 10.93 6.94 -13.76
CA ALA A 171 12.15 7.49 -13.17
C ALA A 171 12.96 8.35 -14.14
#